data_AF-A0A0N9BI16-F1
#
_entry.id   AF-A0A0N9BI16-F1
#
_cell.length_a   1.000
_cell.length_b   1.000
_cell.length_c   1.000
_cell.angle_alpha   90.00
_cell.angle_beta   90.00
_cell.angle_gamma   90.00
#
_symmetry.space_group_name_H-M   'P 1'
#
loop_
_entity.id
_entity.type
_entity.pdbx_description
1 polymer ?
#
loop_
_entity_poly.entity_id
_entity_poly.type
_entity_poly.pdbx_seq_one_letter_code
_entity_poly.pdbx_strand_id
1 'polypeptide(L)'
;DIVKGTSIWESDDTNTMENHLKKIFEKLLKYIHHGNKDKYKDSAKPAQYMKLREVWWNTNRKHIWKALVCGINSVSGNSPISCISKDESPNIDYMPQFLR
;
A
#
# COMPACT_ATOMS: atom_id res chain seq x y z
N ASP A 1 0.56 -6.07 -2.14
CA ASP A 1 0.77 -6.87 -0.90
C ASP A 1 1.89 -6.37 -0.04
N ILE A 2 3.06 -6.07 -0.62
CA ILE A 2 4.21 -5.49 0.11
C ILE A 2 3.78 -4.35 1.05
N VAL A 3 3.11 -3.32 0.53
CA VAL A 3 2.65 -2.18 1.36
C VAL A 3 1.66 -2.60 2.45
N LYS A 4 0.84 -3.63 2.23
CA LYS A 4 -0.15 -4.13 3.19
C LYS A 4 0.46 -5.09 4.23
N GLY A 5 1.66 -5.61 4.00
CA GLY A 5 2.26 -6.66 4.82
C GLY A 5 1.67 -8.05 4.57
N THR A 6 1.10 -8.27 3.38
CA THR A 6 0.47 -9.54 2.96
C THR A 6 1.28 -10.26 1.88
N SER A 7 2.53 -9.83 1.66
CA SER A 7 3.42 -10.45 0.67
C SER A 7 3.87 -11.81 1.20
N ILE A 8 3.75 -12.86 0.38
CA ILE A 8 4.21 -14.22 0.72
C ILE A 8 5.65 -14.48 0.26
N TRP A 9 6.28 -13.51 -0.43
CA TRP A 9 7.68 -13.63 -0.83
C TRP A 9 8.60 -13.23 0.33
N GLU A 10 9.48 -14.16 0.72
CA GLU A 10 10.45 -14.00 1.80
C GLU A 10 11.90 -14.13 1.30
N SER A 11 12.73 -13.20 1.76
CA SER A 11 14.17 -13.08 1.50
C SER A 11 14.77 -12.08 2.49
N ASP A 12 16.09 -12.01 2.62
CA ASP A 12 16.75 -11.04 3.50
C ASP A 12 16.42 -9.57 3.11
N ASP A 13 16.32 -9.30 1.82
CA ASP A 13 15.96 -7.98 1.29
C ASP A 13 14.51 -7.62 1.60
N THR A 14 13.57 -8.56 1.41
CA THR A 14 12.15 -8.33 1.68
C THR A 14 11.89 -8.17 3.17
N ASN A 15 12.61 -8.89 4.02
CA ASN A 15 12.60 -8.72 5.47
C ASN A 15 13.12 -7.34 5.90
N THR A 16 14.22 -6.89 5.29
CA THR A 16 14.76 -5.54 5.53
C THR A 16 13.75 -4.45 5.14
N MET A 17 13.15 -4.58 3.96
CA MET A 17 12.11 -3.67 3.48
C MET A 17 10.89 -3.65 4.40
N GLU A 18 10.37 -4.81 4.81
CA GLU A 18 9.22 -4.91 5.71
C GLU A 18 9.52 -4.27 7.07
N ASN A 19 10.73 -4.44 7.60
CA ASN A 19 11.17 -3.76 8.82
C ASN A 19 11.17 -2.22 8.67
N HIS A 20 11.54 -1.69 7.51
CA HIS A 20 11.45 -0.25 7.23
C HIS A 20 10.00 0.22 7.13
N LEU A 21 9.14 -0.51 6.41
CA LEU A 21 7.71 -0.20 6.33
C LEU A 21 7.07 -0.20 7.73
N LYS A 22 7.43 -1.17 8.57
CA LYS A 22 6.99 -1.23 9.96
C LYS A 22 7.34 0.01 10.76
N LYS A 23 8.59 0.45 10.71
CA LYS A 23 9.01 1.69 11.38
C LYS A 23 8.25 2.92 10.86
N ILE A 24 7.94 3.00 9.57
CA ILE A 24 7.17 4.11 8.98
C ILE A 24 5.74 4.12 9.51
N PHE A 25 5.05 2.97 9.43
CA PHE A 25 3.66 2.86 9.86
C PHE A 25 3.49 2.97 11.37
N GLU A 26 4.47 2.52 12.17
CA GLU A 26 4.50 2.76 13.63
C GLU A 26 4.58 4.26 13.96
N LYS A 27 5.43 5.02 13.25
CA LYS A 27 5.52 6.47 13.41
C LYS A 27 4.23 7.18 12.98
N LEU A 28 3.66 6.77 11.84
CA LEU A 28 2.38 7.30 11.35
C LEU A 28 1.25 7.05 12.34
N LEU A 29 1.17 5.83 12.86
CA LEU A 29 0.20 5.44 13.87
C LEU A 29 0.33 6.37 15.09
N LYS A 30 1.53 6.48 15.68
CA LYS A 30 1.82 7.42 16.80
C LYS A 30 1.35 8.85 16.50
N TYR A 31 1.65 9.37 15.31
CA TYR A 31 1.24 10.73 14.91
C TYR A 31 -0.29 10.88 14.90
N ILE A 32 -1.01 9.91 14.34
CA ILE A 32 -2.48 9.90 14.32
C ILE A 32 -3.05 9.86 15.75
N HIS A 33 -2.45 9.08 16.67
CA HIS A 33 -2.87 9.05 18.08
C HIS A 33 -2.64 10.37 18.80
N HIS A 34 -1.50 11.02 18.56
CA HIS A 34 -1.18 12.30 19.20
C HIS A 34 -2.20 13.39 18.80
N GLY A 35 -2.76 13.33 17.59
CA GLY A 35 -3.84 14.22 17.13
C GLY A 35 -5.27 13.77 17.47
N ASN A 36 -5.49 12.49 17.83
CA ASN A 36 -6.80 11.91 18.08
C ASN A 36 -6.73 10.90 19.24
N LYS A 37 -6.72 11.41 20.48
CA LYS A 37 -6.51 10.61 21.70
C LYS A 37 -7.53 9.50 21.94
N ASP A 38 -8.72 9.55 21.34
CA ASP A 38 -9.83 8.64 21.70
C ASP A 38 -10.06 7.47 20.75
N LYS A 39 -9.66 7.56 19.48
CA LYS A 39 -10.05 6.55 18.46
C LYS A 39 -9.17 5.30 18.44
N TYR A 40 -8.03 5.35 19.12
CA TYR A 40 -7.01 4.32 19.03
C TYR A 40 -6.21 4.14 20.34
N LYS A 41 -6.81 4.19 21.52
CA LYS A 41 -6.08 4.09 22.82
C LYS A 41 -5.25 2.80 23.03
N ASP A 42 -5.44 1.78 22.19
CA ASP A 42 -4.83 0.44 22.31
C ASP A 42 -3.74 0.15 21.25
N SER A 43 -2.79 1.07 21.09
CA SER A 43 -1.80 1.17 20.00
C SER A 43 -0.74 0.05 19.91
N ALA A 44 -0.95 -1.11 20.53
CA ALA A 44 0.05 -2.19 20.66
C ALA A 44 -0.42 -3.54 20.11
N LYS A 45 -1.49 -3.60 19.30
CA LYS A 45 -1.99 -4.87 18.75
C LYS A 45 -1.62 -5.02 17.27
N PRO A 46 -0.95 -6.13 16.86
CA PRO A 46 -0.60 -6.42 15.45
C PRO A 46 -1.78 -6.25 14.47
N ALA A 47 -3.00 -6.54 14.93
CA ALA A 47 -4.22 -6.38 14.15
C ALA A 47 -4.54 -4.92 13.75
N GLN A 48 -4.24 -3.93 14.61
CA GLN A 48 -4.46 -2.52 14.28
C GLN A 48 -3.46 -2.02 13.24
N TYR A 49 -2.22 -2.51 13.32
CA TYR A 49 -1.16 -2.19 12.36
C TYR A 49 -1.50 -2.72 10.95
N MET A 50 -1.96 -3.97 10.85
CA MET A 50 -2.43 -4.54 9.57
C MET A 50 -3.61 -3.74 9.00
N LYS A 51 -4.59 -3.39 9.84
CA LYS A 51 -5.74 -2.58 9.43
C LYS A 51 -5.34 -1.18 8.96
N LEU A 52 -4.37 -0.53 9.62
CA LEU A 52 -3.86 0.77 9.19
C LEU A 52 -3.26 0.71 7.79
N ARG A 53 -2.42 -0.29 7.51
CA ARG A 53 -1.78 -0.46 6.19
C ARG A 53 -2.79 -0.75 5.10
N GLU A 54 -3.80 -1.56 5.39
CA GLU A 54 -4.90 -1.83 4.46
C GLU A 54 -5.70 -0.57 4.13
N VAL A 55 -6.10 0.19 5.17
CA VAL A 55 -6.82 1.46 4.98
C VAL A 55 -5.97 2.47 4.22
N TRP A 56 -4.67 2.58 4.54
CA TRP A 56 -3.74 3.45 3.84
C TRP A 56 -3.65 3.06 2.36
N TRP A 57 -3.51 1.77 2.05
CA TRP A 57 -3.48 1.30 0.68
C TRP A 57 -4.78 1.61 -0.07
N ASN A 58 -5.94 1.27 0.51
CA ASN A 58 -7.24 1.53 -0.11
C ASN A 58 -7.51 3.03 -0.35
N THR A 59 -6.98 3.90 0.52
CA THR A 59 -7.08 5.36 0.36
C THR A 59 -6.20 5.86 -0.79
N ASN A 60 -4.99 5.31 -0.95
CA ASN A 60 -3.97 5.85 -1.85
C ASN A 60 -3.83 5.11 -3.19
N ARG A 61 -4.39 3.91 -3.34
CA ARG A 61 -4.24 3.03 -4.52
C ARG A 61 -4.52 3.73 -5.86
N LYS A 62 -5.50 4.64 -5.91
CA LYS A 62 -5.84 5.38 -7.14
C LYS A 62 -4.72 6.32 -7.56
N HIS A 63 -4.04 6.95 -6.60
CA HIS A 63 -2.90 7.83 -6.87
C HIS A 63 -1.68 7.03 -7.32
N ILE A 64 -1.43 5.89 -6.67
CA ILE A 64 -0.36 4.96 -7.05
C ILE A 64 -0.58 4.45 -8.48
N TRP A 65 -1.80 4.03 -8.82
CA TRP A 65 -2.16 3.61 -10.18
C TRP A 65 -1.89 4.71 -11.20
N LYS A 66 -2.34 5.95 -10.93
CA LYS A 66 -2.08 7.09 -11.82
C LYS A 66 -0.59 7.34 -12.06
N ALA A 67 0.25 7.15 -11.05
CA ALA A 67 1.71 7.25 -11.20
C ALA A 67 2.28 6.13 -12.09
N LEU A 68 1.82 4.88 -11.91
CA LEU A 68 2.22 3.75 -12.75
C LEU A 68 1.85 3.98 -14.22
N VAL A 69 0.60 4.39 -14.49
CA VAL A 69 0.14 4.71 -15.85
C VAL A 69 0.94 5.87 -16.47
N CYS A 70 1.31 6.87 -15.67
CA CYS A 70 2.16 7.97 -16.13
C CYS A 70 3.53 7.48 -16.60
N GLY A 71 4.16 6.58 -15.82
CA GLY A 71 5.45 5.97 -16.17
C GLY A 71 5.36 5.17 -17.48
N ILE A 72 4.29 4.38 -17.63
CA ILE A 72 4.03 3.62 -18.86
C ILE A 72 3.88 4.53 -20.07
N ASN A 73 3.06 5.57 -19.97
CA ASN A 73 2.85 6.52 -21.07
C ASN A 73 4.14 7.25 -21.48
N SER A 74 5.01 7.52 -20.52
CA SER A 74 6.31 8.15 -20.79
C SER A 74 7.21 7.25 -21.64
N VAL A 75 7.13 5.93 -21.43
CA VAL A 75 7.89 4.93 -22.22
C VAL A 75 7.22 4.65 -23.57
N SER A 76 5.89 4.73 -23.67
CA SER A 76 5.14 4.49 -24.92
C SER A 76 5.04 5.71 -25.85
N GLY A 77 5.82 6.77 -25.61
CA GLY A 77 5.78 7.99 -26.42
C GLY A 77 4.46 8.74 -26.32
N ASN A 78 3.84 8.75 -25.13
CA ASN A 78 2.52 9.33 -24.83
C ASN A 78 1.35 8.74 -25.62
N SER A 79 1.53 7.58 -26.26
CA SER A 79 0.42 6.85 -26.88
C SER A 79 -0.37 6.12 -25.80
N PRO A 80 -1.69 6.37 -25.66
CA PRO A 80 -2.53 5.65 -24.70
C PRO A 80 -2.51 4.15 -25.03
N ILE A 81 -2.12 3.32 -24.07
CA ILE A 81 -2.21 1.86 -24.22
C ILE A 81 -3.69 1.47 -24.09
N SER A 82 -4.25 0.79 -25.10
CA SER A 82 -5.71 0.59 -25.19
C SER A 82 -6.31 -0.21 -24.02
N CYS A 83 -5.51 -1.01 -23.31
CA CYS A 83 -5.94 -1.80 -22.16
C CYS A 83 -5.72 -1.13 -20.80
N ILE A 84 -5.21 0.11 -20.76
CA ILE A 84 -4.83 0.80 -19.51
C ILE A 84 -5.60 2.13 -19.39
N SER A 85 -6.59 2.14 -18.51
CA SER A 85 -7.30 3.37 -18.12
C SER A 85 -6.59 4.08 -16.96
N LYS A 86 -6.35 5.38 -17.09
CA LYS A 86 -5.72 6.20 -16.01
C LYS A 86 -6.64 6.38 -14.81
N ASP A 87 -7.95 6.41 -15.03
CA ASP A 87 -8.95 6.72 -14.00
C ASP A 87 -9.58 5.47 -13.37
N GLU A 88 -9.35 4.30 -13.97
CA GLU A 88 -9.86 3.03 -13.47
C GLU A 88 -8.71 2.12 -13.04
N SER A 89 -8.48 2.04 -11.73
CA SER A 89 -7.48 1.12 -11.18
C SER A 89 -8.04 -0.30 -11.14
N PRO A 90 -7.30 -1.32 -11.60
CA PRO A 90 -7.75 -2.71 -11.55
C PRO A 90 -7.91 -3.18 -10.10
N ASN A 91 -8.84 -4.10 -9.85
CA ASN A 91 -9.15 -4.62 -8.52
C ASN A 91 -8.31 -5.87 -8.11
N ILE A 92 -7.30 -6.22 -8.91
CA ILE A 92 -6.44 -7.39 -8.69
C ILE A 92 -5.77 -7.42 -7.31
N ASP A 93 -5.58 -6.26 -6.69
CA ASP A 93 -4.95 -6.10 -5.38
C ASP A 93 -5.84 -6.53 -4.20
N TYR A 94 -7.13 -6.79 -4.44
CA TYR A 94 -8.02 -7.48 -3.49
C TYR A 94 -7.93 -9.01 -3.59
N MET A 95 -7.38 -9.55 -4.68
CA MET A 95 -7.23 -10.99 -4.86
C MET A 95 -5.99 -11.49 -4.07
N PRO A 96 -6.10 -12.60 -3.30
CA PRO A 96 -4.96 -13.18 -2.59
C PRO A 96 -3.76 -13.41 -3.52
N GLN A 97 -2.54 -13.15 -3.03
CA GLN A 97 -1.35 -13.17 -3.88
C GLN A 97 -1.12 -14.49 -4.62
N PHE A 98 -1.41 -15.62 -3.97
CA PHE A 98 -1.28 -16.94 -4.58
C PHE A 98 -2.18 -17.15 -5.80
N LEU A 99 -3.31 -16.44 -5.90
CA LEU A 99 -4.29 -16.60 -6.98
C LEU A 99 -4.12 -15.60 -8.14
N ARG A 100 -3.16 -14.67 -8.04
CA ARG A 100 -2.88 -13.66 -9.07
C ARG A 100 -1.85 -14.15 -10.06
#